data_AF-M3YMB7-F1
#
_entry.id   AF-M3YMB7-F1
#
_cell.length_a   1.000
_cell.length_b   1.000
_cell.length_c   1.000
_cell.angle_alpha   90.00
_cell.angle_beta   90.00
_cell.angle_gamma   90.00
#
_symmetry.space_group_name_H-M   'P 1'
#
loop_
_entity.id
_entity.type
_entity.pdbx_description
1 polymer ?
#
loop_
_entity_poly.entity_id
_entity_poly.type
_entity_poly.pdbx_seq_one_letter_code
_entity_poly.pdbx_strand_id
1 'polypeptide(L)'
;MQETLATSTLLSVPSRSSISMQDKFSTAGQTSSAGPQPSRPSIIPPHNKSKGWNSGTKVHRMRRIIAEDPEWSLSTVPLLTELCIQHIVKNFHNNPILKQLLPEHQQKVLNHLSPALPLAVTANLIDDENYWRRCCEQRWPVCHVARHGGSWKRLFFERHLENLIKQFIPSTTDPAVILDLLPLCGNYVRGLRVDQFLPPVRLPPQPRSGELSDSGSEVEMEEPATDHYQLCDLVAGLSHLEELDLVYGVKDCGMNFEWNLFLFTYRDCHSLAATIKACHTLKIFRLTRSKVDDDKARILIRSLLDHPALEELDLSHNLIGDRGARAAAKLLSHSHLRVLNLANNQVRAPGAQSLAHALAHNTSLISLNLRLNCIEDEGGQALAHALQTNRCLTTLHLGGNELSEPTATLLSQVLAVNTTLTSINLSCNHIGLDGGKQLLEGMLENKTLLEFDLRLSDVAQESEYLIGQALCANREAARQRTLNPGHFMSPIIAKGPENLAG
;
A
#
# COMPACT_ATOMS: atom_id res chain seq x y z
N MET A 1 -44.14 -21.30 -29.42
CA MET A 1 -43.68 -21.24 -30.82
C MET A 1 -42.27 -20.65 -30.76
N GLN A 2 -41.21 -21.44 -30.57
CA GLN A 2 -40.38 -22.09 -31.63
C GLN A 2 -40.00 -21.07 -32.73
N GLU A 3 -38.75 -20.73 -33.04
CA GLU A 3 -37.48 -21.49 -33.17
C GLU A 3 -36.28 -20.58 -32.79
N THR A 4 -35.29 -20.98 -31.98
CA THR A 4 -34.03 -21.73 -32.27
C THR A 4 -33.24 -21.31 -33.52
N LEU A 5 -32.03 -20.77 -33.33
CA LEU A 5 -30.78 -21.34 -33.88
C LEU A 5 -29.56 -20.76 -33.15
N ALA A 6 -28.73 -21.68 -32.66
CA ALA A 6 -27.47 -21.48 -31.96
C ALA A 6 -26.28 -21.51 -32.94
N THR A 7 -25.14 -20.94 -32.57
CA THR A 7 -23.83 -21.49 -32.93
C THR A 7 -22.76 -21.04 -31.95
N SER A 8 -22.20 -22.03 -31.25
CA SER A 8 -21.05 -21.98 -30.35
C SER A 8 -19.84 -22.53 -31.12
N THR A 9 -18.65 -21.93 -30.94
CA THR A 9 -17.40 -22.54 -31.41
C THR A 9 -16.36 -22.50 -30.29
N LEU A 10 -16.15 -23.68 -29.70
CA LEU A 10 -15.11 -24.03 -28.73
C LEU A 10 -13.78 -24.25 -29.48
N LEU A 11 -12.69 -23.67 -28.96
CA LEU A 11 -11.32 -23.96 -29.37
C LEU A 11 -10.81 -25.19 -28.60
N SER A 12 -10.44 -26.22 -29.34
CA SER A 12 -9.91 -27.49 -28.87
C SER A 12 -8.38 -27.51 -28.85
N VAL A 13 -7.85 -28.12 -27.78
CA VAL A 13 -6.45 -28.52 -27.58
C VAL A 13 -6.13 -29.75 -28.45
N PRO A 14 -4.91 -29.90 -28.99
CA PRO A 14 -4.42 -31.20 -29.39
C PRO A 14 -3.34 -31.72 -28.43
N SER A 15 -3.41 -33.03 -28.16
CA SER A 15 -2.43 -33.81 -27.42
C SER A 15 -1.90 -34.96 -28.28
N ARG A 16 -0.69 -35.41 -27.92
CA ARG A 16 0.04 -36.64 -28.30
C ARG A 16 0.82 -36.66 -29.62
N SER A 17 2.12 -36.90 -29.52
CA SER A 17 2.65 -38.25 -29.79
C SER A 17 4.12 -38.42 -29.35
N SER A 18 4.38 -39.60 -28.82
CA SER A 18 5.64 -40.19 -28.40
C SER A 18 6.22 -41.05 -29.53
N ILE A 19 7.51 -40.92 -29.84
CA ILE A 19 8.26 -41.88 -30.68
C ILE A 19 9.66 -42.07 -30.09
N SER A 20 10.06 -43.35 -30.02
CA SER A 20 11.30 -43.90 -29.48
C SER A 20 12.39 -44.13 -30.55
N MET A 21 13.64 -43.93 -30.12
CA MET A 21 14.87 -44.73 -30.34
C MET A 21 15.45 -45.05 -31.74
N GLN A 22 16.80 -44.92 -31.75
CA GLN A 22 17.84 -45.58 -32.59
C GLN A 22 17.99 -45.07 -34.04
N ASP A 23 19.18 -44.90 -34.64
CA ASP A 23 20.57 -45.20 -34.28
C ASP A 23 21.53 -44.55 -35.32
N LYS A 24 22.85 -44.60 -35.03
CA LYS A 24 24.03 -44.49 -35.95
C LYS A 24 24.63 -43.11 -36.23
N PHE A 25 25.95 -42.92 -36.30
CA PHE A 25 27.20 -43.59 -35.88
C PHE A 25 28.34 -42.66 -36.38
N SER A 26 29.47 -42.57 -35.66
CA SER A 26 30.88 -42.37 -36.13
C SER A 26 31.67 -41.55 -35.10
N THR A 27 32.49 -42.18 -34.23
CA THR A 27 33.95 -42.47 -34.34
C THR A 27 34.85 -41.21 -34.27
N ALA A 28 35.95 -41.14 -33.52
CA ALA A 28 36.77 -42.11 -32.80
C ALA A 28 37.63 -41.41 -31.72
N GLY A 29 38.00 -42.15 -30.67
CA GLY A 29 39.04 -41.79 -29.71
C GLY A 29 39.65 -43.02 -29.06
N GLN A 30 40.93 -43.26 -29.37
CA GLN A 30 42.03 -43.72 -28.50
C GLN A 30 41.93 -45.11 -27.78
N THR A 31 42.73 -46.10 -28.20
CA THR A 31 44.08 -46.55 -27.70
C THR A 31 44.10 -47.45 -26.47
N SER A 32 44.73 -48.62 -26.61
CA SER A 32 45.67 -49.33 -25.69
C SER A 32 45.84 -50.77 -26.25
N SER A 33 46.96 -51.52 -26.21
CA SER A 33 48.04 -51.66 -25.23
C SER A 33 49.21 -52.51 -25.78
N ALA A 34 50.39 -52.36 -25.14
CA ALA A 34 51.46 -53.34 -24.82
C ALA A 34 52.52 -53.88 -25.84
N GLY A 35 53.73 -53.29 -25.76
CA GLY A 35 55.08 -53.93 -25.61
C GLY A 35 55.81 -54.56 -26.83
N PRO A 36 57.12 -54.89 -26.74
CA PRO A 36 58.30 -54.18 -26.20
C PRO A 36 59.48 -54.09 -27.23
N GLN A 37 60.64 -53.54 -26.80
CA GLN A 37 62.04 -53.73 -27.30
C GLN A 37 62.81 -52.48 -27.82
N PRO A 38 64.16 -52.45 -27.69
CA PRO A 38 64.92 -51.26 -27.30
C PRO A 38 65.86 -50.71 -28.41
N SER A 39 66.32 -49.47 -28.26
CA SER A 39 67.64 -49.05 -28.75
C SER A 39 68.08 -47.71 -28.14
N ARG A 40 69.25 -47.74 -27.48
CA ARG A 40 70.15 -46.60 -27.22
C ARG A 40 70.94 -46.32 -28.53
N PRO A 41 71.52 -45.12 -28.80
CA PRO A 41 72.54 -44.55 -27.92
C PRO A 41 72.60 -43.02 -27.78
N SER A 42 73.41 -42.67 -26.77
CA SER A 42 74.03 -41.42 -26.31
C SER A 42 74.51 -40.39 -27.33
N ILE A 43 74.38 -39.09 -26.99
CA ILE A 43 75.44 -38.06 -27.21
C ILE A 43 75.52 -37.11 -25.99
N ILE A 44 76.76 -36.82 -25.61
CA ILE A 44 77.33 -36.12 -24.45
C ILE A 44 77.26 -34.58 -24.60
N PRO A 45 77.29 -33.79 -23.49
CA PRO A 45 77.10 -32.34 -23.48
C PRO A 45 78.43 -31.56 -23.60
N PRO A 46 78.43 -30.22 -23.76
CA PRO A 46 79.62 -29.43 -23.51
C PRO A 46 79.59 -28.75 -22.14
N HIS A 47 80.69 -28.96 -21.42
CA HIS A 47 81.10 -28.26 -20.21
C HIS A 47 82.01 -27.07 -20.54
N ASN A 48 81.89 -26.03 -19.69
CA ASN A 48 82.95 -25.11 -19.19
C ASN A 48 83.50 -24.03 -20.14
N LYS A 49 83.93 -22.83 -19.70
CA LYS A 49 84.10 -22.15 -18.39
C LYS A 49 84.55 -20.70 -18.71
N SER A 50 84.22 -19.73 -17.85
CA SER A 50 85.19 -18.68 -17.46
C SER A 50 84.81 -18.05 -16.10
N LYS A 51 85.86 -17.67 -15.36
CA LYS A 51 85.93 -17.42 -13.90
C LYS A 51 85.59 -15.97 -13.49
N GLY A 52 85.17 -15.82 -12.23
CA GLY A 52 85.74 -14.86 -11.27
C GLY A 52 84.82 -13.72 -10.79
N TRP A 53 84.36 -13.76 -9.53
CA TRP A 53 84.96 -13.07 -8.37
C TRP A 53 84.10 -13.27 -7.11
N ASN A 54 84.75 -13.47 -5.97
CA ASN A 54 84.14 -13.51 -4.64
C ASN A 54 83.70 -12.11 -4.16
N SER A 55 82.49 -11.99 -3.61
CA SER A 55 82.20 -11.05 -2.52
C SER A 55 81.15 -11.66 -1.61
N GLY A 56 81.53 -11.90 -0.34
CA GLY A 56 80.66 -12.48 0.66
C GLY A 56 79.53 -11.56 1.07
N THR A 57 78.30 -12.02 0.89
CA THR A 57 77.15 -11.63 1.71
C THR A 57 76.49 -12.92 2.18
N LYS A 58 76.26 -13.02 3.50
CA LYS A 58 75.57 -14.15 4.12
C LYS A 58 74.16 -14.23 3.51
N VAL A 59 73.99 -15.09 2.52
CA VAL A 59 72.66 -15.47 2.02
C VAL A 59 71.98 -16.19 3.17
N HIS A 60 71.04 -15.52 3.85
CA HIS A 60 70.07 -16.21 4.67
C HIS A 60 69.45 -17.29 3.78
N ARG A 61 69.73 -18.57 4.08
CA ARG A 61 69.04 -19.70 3.46
C ARG A 61 67.56 -19.55 3.84
N MET A 62 66.83 -18.82 3.01
CA MET A 62 65.38 -18.78 3.06
C MET A 62 64.94 -20.19 2.70
N ARG A 63 64.42 -20.93 3.69
CA ARG A 63 63.82 -22.25 3.45
C ARG A 63 62.73 -22.03 2.39
N ARG A 64 62.93 -22.52 1.18
CA ARG A 64 61.88 -22.57 0.15
C ARG A 64 60.92 -23.67 0.57
N ILE A 65 59.72 -23.28 0.98
CA ILE A 65 58.59 -24.21 1.08
C ILE A 65 58.18 -24.48 -0.37
N ILE A 66 58.38 -25.71 -0.82
CA ILE A 66 57.91 -26.19 -2.13
C ILE A 66 56.73 -27.09 -1.82
N ALA A 67 55.56 -26.77 -2.35
CA ALA A 67 54.41 -27.65 -2.23
C ALA A 67 54.64 -28.89 -3.10
N GLU A 68 54.36 -30.07 -2.54
CA GLU A 68 54.48 -31.35 -3.25
C GLU A 68 53.40 -31.52 -4.34
N ASP A 69 52.39 -30.66 -4.32
CA ASP A 69 51.30 -30.62 -5.27
C ASP A 69 51.49 -29.46 -6.27
N PRO A 70 51.65 -29.73 -7.58
CA PRO A 70 51.84 -28.71 -8.60
C PRO A 70 50.60 -27.83 -8.88
N GLU A 71 49.41 -28.22 -8.42
CA GLU A 71 48.19 -27.40 -8.46
C GLU A 71 48.04 -26.50 -7.20
N TRP A 72 48.91 -26.69 -6.21
CA TRP A 72 48.83 -25.97 -4.94
C TRP A 72 49.41 -24.55 -5.05
N SER A 73 48.56 -23.56 -4.82
CA SER A 73 48.92 -22.14 -4.82
C SER A 73 48.57 -21.51 -3.47
N LEU A 74 49.41 -20.59 -2.98
CA LEU A 74 49.09 -19.75 -1.82
C LEU A 74 47.84 -18.88 -2.07
N SER A 75 47.47 -18.64 -3.33
CA SER A 75 46.20 -18.00 -3.70
C SER A 75 44.96 -18.88 -3.47
N THR A 76 45.15 -20.19 -3.29
CA THR A 76 44.08 -21.16 -3.04
C THR A 76 43.70 -21.24 -1.55
N VAL A 77 44.54 -20.71 -0.64
CA VAL A 77 44.28 -20.77 0.81
C VAL A 77 43.52 -19.51 1.24
N PRO A 78 42.23 -19.64 1.64
CA PRO A 78 41.48 -18.49 2.13
C PRO A 78 42.13 -17.91 3.38
N LEU A 79 42.08 -16.58 3.51
CA LEU A 79 42.54 -15.88 4.71
C LEU A 79 41.82 -16.41 5.95
N LEU A 80 42.51 -16.48 7.08
CA LEU A 80 41.89 -16.91 8.35
C LEU A 80 40.65 -16.09 8.68
N THR A 81 40.69 -14.78 8.39
CA THR A 81 39.53 -13.88 8.54
C THR A 81 38.33 -14.31 7.70
N GLU A 82 38.55 -14.78 6.47
CA GLU A 82 37.48 -15.26 5.59
C GLU A 82 36.88 -16.57 6.11
N LEU A 83 37.72 -17.50 6.56
CA LEU A 83 37.27 -18.74 7.20
C LEU A 83 36.46 -18.47 8.48
N CYS A 84 36.90 -17.50 9.29
CA CYS A 84 36.17 -17.08 10.49
C CYS A 84 34.82 -16.45 10.14
N ILE A 85 34.76 -15.58 9.12
CA ILE A 85 33.49 -14.99 8.66
C ILE A 85 32.53 -16.08 8.18
N GLN A 86 33.00 -17.03 7.36
CA GLN A 86 32.19 -18.15 6.89
C GLN A 86 31.65 -19.00 8.05
N HIS A 87 32.48 -19.26 9.06
CA HIS A 87 32.05 -19.97 10.26
C HIS A 87 30.98 -19.19 11.05
N ILE A 88 31.17 -17.89 11.23
CA ILE A 88 30.21 -17.00 11.90
C ILE A 88 28.88 -17.01 11.16
N VAL A 89 28.90 -16.84 9.82
CA VAL A 89 27.69 -16.85 8.98
C VAL A 89 26.95 -18.18 9.10
N LYS A 90 27.67 -19.31 9.06
CA LYS A 90 27.07 -20.65 9.15
C LYS A 90 26.43 -20.92 10.52
N ASN A 91 27.04 -20.42 11.60
CA ASN A 91 26.57 -20.64 12.97
C ASN A 91 25.79 -19.46 13.57
N PHE A 92 25.43 -18.47 12.74
CA PHE A 92 24.82 -17.23 13.20
C PHE A 92 23.52 -17.45 13.97
N HIS A 93 22.74 -18.48 13.62
CA HIS A 93 21.51 -18.84 14.33
C HIS A 93 21.75 -19.15 15.82
N ASN A 94 22.84 -19.87 16.13
CA ASN A 94 23.14 -20.31 17.49
C ASN A 94 23.99 -19.30 18.26
N ASN A 95 24.79 -18.48 17.54
CA ASN A 95 25.70 -17.53 18.16
C ASN A 95 25.79 -16.22 17.36
N PRO A 96 24.80 -15.33 17.51
CA PRO A 96 24.69 -14.12 16.69
C PRO A 96 25.57 -12.98 17.24
N ILE A 97 26.89 -13.09 17.07
CA ILE A 97 27.89 -12.15 17.62
C ILE A 97 28.09 -10.86 16.79
N LEU A 98 27.11 -10.45 15.99
CA LEU A 98 27.26 -9.35 15.02
C LEU A 98 27.82 -8.07 15.65
N LYS A 99 27.26 -7.64 16.79
CA LYS A 99 27.65 -6.39 17.48
C LYS A 99 29.05 -6.43 18.08
N GLN A 100 29.67 -7.60 18.21
CA GLN A 100 31.03 -7.77 18.76
C GLN A 100 32.13 -7.67 17.69
N LEU A 101 31.74 -7.70 16.40
CA LEU A 101 32.67 -7.63 15.29
C LEU A 101 33.04 -6.19 14.93
N LEU A 102 34.22 -6.00 14.32
CA LEU A 102 34.61 -4.72 13.70
C LEU A 102 33.67 -4.37 12.52
N PRO A 103 33.41 -3.08 12.23
CA PRO A 103 32.48 -2.66 11.18
C PRO A 103 32.73 -3.30 9.80
N GLU A 104 33.99 -3.45 9.39
CA GLU A 104 34.35 -4.09 8.13
C GLU A 104 33.93 -5.57 8.07
N HIS A 105 34.05 -6.28 9.20
CA HIS A 105 33.65 -7.68 9.32
C HIS A 105 32.13 -7.82 9.48
N GLN A 106 31.48 -6.86 10.15
CA GLN A 106 30.01 -6.82 10.23
C GLN A 106 29.39 -6.76 8.83
N GLN A 107 29.87 -5.85 7.96
CA GLN A 107 29.34 -5.76 6.60
C GLN A 107 29.56 -7.05 5.81
N LYS A 108 30.74 -7.67 5.93
CA LYS A 108 31.02 -8.96 5.27
C LYS A 108 30.09 -10.06 5.76
N VAL A 109 29.86 -10.17 7.07
CA VAL A 109 28.90 -11.13 7.62
C VAL A 109 27.50 -10.84 7.09
N LEU A 110 27.02 -9.60 7.21
CA LEU A 110 25.69 -9.17 6.75
C LEU A 110 25.44 -9.46 5.28
N ASN A 111 26.43 -9.27 4.41
CA ASN A 111 26.33 -9.56 2.98
C ASN A 111 26.16 -11.07 2.69
N HIS A 112 26.70 -11.94 3.54
CA HIS A 112 26.66 -13.40 3.37
C HIS A 112 25.59 -14.11 4.21
N LEU A 113 24.93 -13.41 5.14
CA LEU A 113 23.83 -13.99 5.92
C LEU A 113 22.67 -14.40 4.99
N SER A 114 22.17 -15.61 5.25
CA SER A 114 21.01 -16.16 4.57
C SER A 114 19.74 -15.38 4.95
N PRO A 115 18.91 -14.98 3.98
CA PRO A 115 17.62 -14.34 4.28
C PRO A 115 16.57 -15.29 4.88
N ALA A 116 16.88 -16.60 4.99
CA ALA A 116 16.01 -17.61 5.59
C ALA A 116 16.20 -17.76 7.12
N LEU A 117 17.04 -16.94 7.75
CA LEU A 117 17.26 -17.00 9.19
C LEU A 117 15.98 -16.65 9.98
N PRO A 118 15.75 -17.27 11.15
CA PRO A 118 14.57 -16.98 11.97
C PRO A 118 14.49 -15.52 12.42
N LEU A 119 13.30 -14.94 12.36
CA LEU A 119 13.07 -13.54 12.74
C LEU A 119 13.38 -13.26 14.21
N ALA A 120 13.21 -14.24 15.09
CA ALA A 120 13.60 -14.14 16.50
C ALA A 120 15.09 -13.79 16.69
N VAL A 121 15.95 -14.19 15.74
CA VAL A 121 17.39 -13.88 15.76
C VAL A 121 17.68 -12.55 15.05
N THR A 122 17.03 -12.29 13.92
CA THR A 122 17.42 -11.20 13.01
C THR A 122 16.69 -9.88 13.30
N ALA A 123 15.44 -9.91 13.75
CA ALA A 123 14.57 -8.74 13.88
C ALA A 123 15.16 -7.63 14.76
N ASN A 124 15.71 -7.99 15.91
CA ASN A 124 16.24 -7.04 16.90
C ASN A 124 17.75 -6.80 16.79
N LEU A 125 18.44 -7.59 15.95
CA LEU A 125 19.89 -7.55 15.84
C LEU A 125 20.37 -6.87 14.56
N ILE A 126 19.64 -7.05 13.45
CA ILE A 126 20.06 -6.61 12.13
C ILE A 126 19.21 -5.41 11.70
N ASP A 127 19.86 -4.25 11.59
CA ASP A 127 19.27 -3.02 11.03
C ASP A 127 19.75 -2.72 9.61
N ASP A 128 20.60 -3.59 9.04
CA ASP A 128 21.15 -3.40 7.68
C ASP A 128 20.09 -3.55 6.58
N GLU A 129 19.89 -2.47 5.83
CA GLU A 129 18.89 -2.37 4.78
C GLU A 129 19.18 -3.31 3.59
N ASN A 130 20.45 -3.64 3.32
CA ASN A 130 20.79 -4.58 2.24
C ASN A 130 20.38 -6.01 2.58
N TYR A 131 20.53 -6.44 3.84
CA TYR A 131 20.02 -7.72 4.32
C TYR A 131 18.50 -7.79 4.15
N TRP A 132 17.76 -6.79 4.64
CA TRP A 132 16.30 -6.77 4.53
C TRP A 132 15.81 -6.64 3.09
N ARG A 133 16.55 -5.95 2.22
CA ARG A 133 16.29 -5.93 0.78
C ARG A 133 16.33 -7.33 0.20
N ARG A 134 17.38 -8.13 0.48
CA ARG A 134 17.46 -9.52 0.02
C ARG A 134 16.32 -10.37 0.59
N CYS A 135 15.96 -10.19 1.86
CA CYS A 135 14.80 -10.86 2.46
C CYS A 135 13.49 -10.55 1.71
N CYS A 136 13.29 -9.31 1.30
CA CYS A 136 12.11 -8.88 0.58
C CYS A 136 12.10 -9.41 -0.86
N GLU A 137 13.19 -9.23 -1.60
CA GLU A 137 13.31 -9.67 -3.00
C GLU A 137 13.20 -11.20 -3.14
N GLN A 138 13.63 -11.97 -2.13
CA GLN A 138 13.45 -13.42 -2.11
C GLN A 138 11.98 -13.83 -1.92
N ARG A 139 11.20 -13.08 -1.15
CA ARG A 139 9.81 -13.44 -0.79
C ARG A 139 8.77 -12.84 -1.74
N TRP A 140 9.05 -11.67 -2.30
CA TRP A 140 8.09 -10.92 -3.09
C TRP A 140 8.70 -10.40 -4.39
N PRO A 141 8.03 -10.60 -5.55
CA PRO A 141 8.56 -10.21 -6.85
C PRO A 141 8.58 -8.70 -7.07
N VAL A 142 7.70 -7.95 -6.39
CA VAL A 142 7.58 -6.49 -6.53
C VAL A 142 7.61 -5.85 -5.14
N CYS A 143 8.56 -4.95 -4.91
CA CYS A 143 8.75 -4.23 -3.65
C CYS A 143 8.77 -2.72 -3.87
N HIS A 144 7.85 -1.98 -3.25
CA HIS A 144 7.75 -0.52 -3.36
C HIS A 144 8.22 0.17 -2.08
N VAL A 145 9.53 0.16 -1.82
CA VAL A 145 10.14 0.67 -0.58
C VAL A 145 9.78 2.12 -0.24
N ALA A 146 9.51 2.96 -1.26
CA ALA A 146 9.11 4.35 -1.08
C ALA A 146 7.83 4.52 -0.24
N ARG A 147 6.90 3.55 -0.28
CA ARG A 147 5.66 3.57 0.52
C ARG A 147 5.91 3.30 2.00
N HIS A 148 7.08 2.76 2.34
CA HIS A 148 7.45 2.33 3.69
C HIS A 148 8.54 3.23 4.28
N GLY A 149 8.54 4.51 3.90
CA GLY A 149 9.54 5.50 4.36
C GLY A 149 10.96 5.23 3.87
N GLY A 150 11.13 4.42 2.81
CA GLY A 150 12.46 4.08 2.29
C GLY A 150 13.19 2.97 3.06
N SER A 151 12.56 2.32 4.04
CA SER A 151 13.13 1.20 4.79
C SER A 151 12.59 -0.16 4.29
N TRP A 152 13.50 -1.03 3.87
CA TRP A 152 13.26 -2.43 3.54
C TRP A 152 12.90 -3.25 4.77
N LYS A 153 13.46 -2.94 5.94
CA LYS A 153 13.09 -3.59 7.19
C LYS A 153 11.62 -3.36 7.53
N ARG A 154 11.18 -2.10 7.43
CA ARG A 154 9.76 -1.73 7.60
C ARG A 154 8.88 -2.42 6.56
N LEU A 155 9.25 -2.36 5.27
CA LEU A 155 8.52 -3.06 4.20
C LEU A 155 8.36 -4.54 4.52
N PHE A 156 9.43 -5.21 4.97
CA PHE A 156 9.41 -6.63 5.31
C PHE A 156 8.38 -6.92 6.39
N PHE A 157 8.44 -6.21 7.53
CA PHE A 157 7.58 -6.50 8.67
C PHE A 157 6.12 -6.15 8.42
N GLU A 158 5.84 -4.98 7.82
CA GLU A 158 4.46 -4.60 7.47
C GLU A 158 3.85 -5.63 6.53
N ARG A 159 4.54 -5.97 5.42
CA ARG A 159 4.03 -6.92 4.45
C ARG A 159 3.98 -8.37 4.97
N HIS A 160 4.90 -8.75 5.85
CA HIS A 160 4.87 -10.08 6.47
C HIS A 160 3.66 -10.21 7.39
N LEU A 161 3.42 -9.23 8.26
CA LEU A 161 2.27 -9.20 9.15
C LEU A 161 0.94 -9.15 8.36
N GLU A 162 0.86 -8.31 7.33
CA GLU A 162 -0.29 -8.25 6.43
C GLU A 162 -0.61 -9.62 5.81
N ASN A 163 0.40 -10.34 5.29
CA ASN A 163 0.18 -11.66 4.70
C ASN A 163 -0.28 -12.70 5.72
N LEU A 164 0.24 -12.64 6.96
CA LEU A 164 -0.22 -13.53 8.03
C LEU A 164 -1.69 -13.28 8.36
N ILE A 165 -2.10 -12.03 8.50
CA ILE A 165 -3.49 -11.67 8.80
C ILE A 165 -4.42 -12.07 7.63
N LYS A 166 -4.00 -11.83 6.38
CA LYS A 166 -4.77 -12.21 5.18
C LYS A 166 -4.98 -13.72 5.04
N GLN A 167 -4.06 -14.53 5.57
CA GLN A 167 -4.13 -15.99 5.53
C GLN A 167 -4.69 -16.58 6.83
N PHE A 168 -5.01 -15.74 7.82
CA PHE A 168 -5.51 -16.17 9.10
C PHE A 168 -6.95 -16.65 8.95
N ILE A 169 -7.16 -17.94 9.20
CA ILE A 169 -8.50 -18.54 9.24
C ILE A 169 -8.92 -18.64 10.71
N PRO A 170 -9.96 -17.91 11.14
CA PRO A 170 -10.42 -17.98 12.52
C PRO A 170 -10.86 -19.41 12.89
N SER A 171 -10.63 -19.77 14.15
CA SER A 171 -10.83 -21.12 14.71
C SER A 171 -9.95 -22.25 14.13
N THR A 172 -9.16 -21.99 13.09
CA THR A 172 -8.26 -22.99 12.47
C THR A 172 -6.79 -22.63 12.67
N THR A 173 -6.46 -21.34 12.50
CA THR A 173 -5.09 -20.84 12.66
C THR A 173 -4.85 -20.46 14.11
N ASP A 174 -3.73 -20.90 14.69
CA ASP A 174 -3.33 -20.52 16.04
C ASP A 174 -3.02 -19.01 16.11
N PRO A 175 -3.71 -18.22 16.97
CA PRO A 175 -3.41 -16.81 17.18
C PRO A 175 -1.94 -16.53 17.55
N ALA A 176 -1.24 -17.49 18.17
CA ALA A 176 0.17 -17.35 18.55
C ALA A 176 1.07 -16.96 17.36
N VAL A 177 0.75 -17.40 16.14
CA VAL A 177 1.52 -17.07 14.93
C VAL A 177 1.65 -15.56 14.71
N ILE A 178 0.60 -14.80 15.03
CA ILE A 178 0.59 -13.33 14.93
C ILE A 178 1.15 -12.72 16.21
N LEU A 179 0.71 -13.22 17.38
CA LEU A 179 1.08 -12.65 18.67
C LEU A 179 2.58 -12.74 18.95
N ASP A 180 3.24 -13.83 18.57
CA ASP A 180 4.69 -14.01 18.73
C ASP A 180 5.51 -13.07 17.82
N LEU A 181 4.92 -12.58 16.73
CA LEU A 181 5.56 -11.64 15.82
C LEU A 181 5.50 -10.19 16.35
N LEU A 182 4.45 -9.83 17.10
CA LEU A 182 4.21 -8.45 17.55
C LEU A 182 5.40 -7.82 18.31
N PRO A 183 6.06 -8.52 19.27
CA PRO A 183 7.23 -7.98 19.95
C PRO A 183 8.43 -7.73 19.02
N LEU A 184 8.49 -8.42 17.88
CA LEU A 184 9.58 -8.30 16.90
C LEU A 184 9.32 -7.20 15.88
N CYS A 185 8.06 -6.92 15.55
CA CYS A 185 7.69 -6.02 14.47
C CYS A 185 7.08 -4.68 14.93
N GLY A 186 6.60 -4.57 16.17
CA GLY A 186 5.80 -3.43 16.64
C GLY A 186 6.46 -2.05 16.48
N ASN A 187 7.79 -1.97 16.56
CA ASN A 187 8.55 -0.72 16.38
C ASN A 187 8.63 -0.26 14.91
N TYR A 188 8.42 -1.18 13.97
CA TYR A 188 8.62 -0.95 12.54
C TYR A 188 7.30 -0.77 11.79
N VAL A 189 6.21 -1.39 12.27
CA VAL A 189 4.90 -1.32 11.63
C VAL A 189 4.23 0.01 11.94
N ARG A 190 4.04 0.82 10.90
CA ARG A 190 3.31 2.09 10.93
C ARG A 190 2.04 2.03 10.08
N GLY A 191 2.02 1.19 9.05
CA GLY A 191 0.86 0.95 8.20
C GLY A 191 0.49 -0.52 8.19
N LEU A 192 -0.81 -0.80 8.25
CA LEU A 192 -1.36 -2.13 8.09
C LEU A 192 -2.46 -2.12 7.04
N ARG A 193 -2.19 -2.75 5.88
CA ARG A 193 -3.16 -2.91 4.80
C ARG A 193 -3.61 -4.36 4.63
N VAL A 194 -4.82 -4.63 5.06
CA VAL A 194 -5.47 -5.93 4.93
C VAL A 194 -6.63 -5.81 3.94
N ASP A 195 -6.39 -6.27 2.72
CA ASP A 195 -7.34 -6.19 1.61
C ASP A 195 -8.28 -7.41 1.52
N GLN A 196 -8.15 -8.35 2.45
CA GLN A 196 -9.09 -9.44 2.65
C GLN A 196 -8.98 -10.03 4.06
N PHE A 197 -10.08 -10.54 4.58
CA PHE A 197 -10.11 -11.38 5.78
C PHE A 197 -10.74 -12.72 5.45
N LEU A 198 -10.09 -13.82 5.82
CA LEU A 198 -10.68 -15.14 5.62
C LEU A 198 -11.70 -15.42 6.74
N PRO A 199 -12.89 -15.93 6.39
CA PRO A 199 -13.89 -16.36 7.36
C PRO A 199 -13.52 -17.73 7.94
N PRO A 200 -14.18 -18.15 9.04
CA PRO A 200 -13.99 -19.48 9.60
C PRO A 200 -14.40 -20.58 8.61
N VAL A 201 -13.59 -21.62 8.48
CA VAL A 201 -13.91 -22.76 7.60
C VAL A 201 -14.99 -23.64 8.25
N ARG A 202 -16.15 -23.77 7.60
CA ARG A 202 -17.12 -24.83 7.91
C ARG A 202 -16.55 -26.17 7.44
N LEU A 203 -16.34 -27.11 8.36
CA LEU A 203 -16.29 -28.53 7.98
C LEU A 203 -17.70 -28.94 7.54
N PRO A 204 -17.87 -29.67 6.43
CA PRO A 204 -19.19 -30.11 6.02
C PRO A 204 -19.84 -30.91 7.16
N PRO A 205 -21.12 -30.65 7.49
CA PRO A 205 -21.78 -31.39 8.54
C PRO A 205 -21.75 -32.88 8.18
N GLN A 206 -21.39 -33.74 9.14
CA GLN A 206 -21.56 -35.17 8.95
C GLN A 206 -23.03 -35.45 8.60
N PRO A 207 -23.32 -36.33 7.64
CA PRO A 207 -24.69 -36.61 7.24
C PRO A 207 -25.45 -37.10 8.45
N ARG A 208 -26.36 -36.24 8.96
CA ARG A 208 -27.34 -36.66 9.95
C ARG A 208 -28.29 -37.61 9.24
N SER A 209 -28.19 -38.88 9.60
CA SER A 209 -29.22 -39.87 9.29
C SER A 209 -30.52 -39.46 10.00
N GLY A 210 -31.57 -39.15 9.24
CA GLY A 210 -32.94 -39.12 9.77
C GLY A 210 -33.79 -37.93 9.36
N GLU A 211 -34.62 -38.18 8.34
CA GLU A 211 -36.03 -37.77 8.21
C GLU A 211 -36.41 -36.28 8.04
N LEU A 212 -36.76 -35.97 6.79
CA LEU A 212 -37.98 -35.27 6.32
C LEU A 212 -38.65 -34.26 7.26
N SER A 213 -38.69 -32.99 6.84
CA SER A 213 -39.93 -32.20 6.83
C SER A 213 -39.83 -31.07 5.83
N ASP A 214 -40.73 -31.08 4.86
CA ASP A 214 -41.00 -30.04 3.87
C ASP A 214 -41.94 -29.01 4.52
N SER A 215 -41.44 -27.79 4.76
CA SER A 215 -42.26 -26.64 5.11
C SER A 215 -41.52 -25.37 4.69
N GLY A 216 -41.90 -24.85 3.53
CA GLY A 216 -41.49 -23.54 3.05
C GLY A 216 -42.01 -22.44 3.98
N SER A 217 -41.13 -21.94 4.83
CA SER A 217 -41.19 -20.60 5.41
C SER A 217 -39.97 -19.86 4.91
N GLU A 218 -40.17 -18.67 4.33
CA GLU A 218 -39.09 -17.74 3.96
C GLU A 218 -38.17 -17.57 5.17
N VAL A 219 -36.99 -18.18 5.05
CA VAL A 219 -35.98 -18.27 6.09
C VAL A 219 -35.44 -16.86 6.29
N GLU A 220 -35.68 -16.31 7.49
CA GLU A 220 -34.84 -15.27 8.08
C GLU A 220 -33.40 -15.62 7.73
N MET A 221 -32.69 -14.79 6.98
CA MET A 221 -31.27 -15.01 6.73
C MET A 221 -30.59 -15.07 8.09
N GLU A 222 -30.33 -16.27 8.60
CA GLU A 222 -29.56 -16.50 9.80
C GLU A 222 -28.29 -15.68 9.66
N GLU A 223 -28.11 -14.68 10.53
CA GLU A 223 -26.86 -13.96 10.64
C GLU A 223 -25.74 -15.01 10.73
N PRO A 224 -24.65 -14.86 9.97
CA PRO A 224 -23.55 -15.80 10.12
C PRO A 224 -23.03 -15.73 11.56
N ALA A 225 -23.10 -16.86 12.24
CA ALA A 225 -22.76 -16.98 13.66
C ALA A 225 -21.25 -16.87 13.97
N THR A 226 -20.43 -16.29 13.08
CA THR A 226 -18.97 -16.47 13.15
C THR A 226 -18.19 -15.24 12.68
N ASP A 227 -17.34 -14.72 13.59
CA ASP A 227 -16.59 -13.47 13.46
C ASP A 227 -15.22 -13.67 12.77
N HIS A 228 -14.66 -12.58 12.24
CA HIS A 228 -13.30 -12.57 11.68
C HIS A 228 -12.23 -12.49 12.77
N TYR A 229 -10.95 -12.41 12.37
CA TYR A 229 -9.85 -12.19 13.31
C TYR A 229 -10.05 -10.93 14.15
N GLN A 230 -9.90 -11.05 15.46
CA GLN A 230 -10.07 -9.95 16.41
C GLN A 230 -8.83 -9.05 16.39
N LEU A 231 -9.00 -7.81 15.94
CA LEU A 231 -7.90 -6.85 15.79
C LEU A 231 -7.47 -6.19 17.11
N CYS A 232 -8.20 -6.41 18.21
CA CYS A 232 -7.94 -5.75 19.50
C CYS A 232 -6.52 -6.01 20.01
N ASP A 233 -6.07 -7.27 19.97
CA ASP A 233 -4.75 -7.67 20.48
C ASP A 233 -3.62 -7.17 19.57
N LEU A 234 -3.93 -6.97 18.28
CA LEU A 234 -2.97 -6.49 17.29
C LEU A 234 -2.52 -5.06 17.61
N VAL A 235 -3.47 -4.16 17.84
CA VAL A 235 -3.15 -2.74 18.08
C VAL A 235 -2.48 -2.51 19.41
N ALA A 236 -2.75 -3.34 20.42
CA ALA A 236 -2.00 -3.29 21.68
C ALA A 236 -0.48 -3.53 21.47
N GLY A 237 -0.13 -4.39 20.51
CA GLY A 237 1.27 -4.65 20.13
C GLY A 237 1.86 -3.67 19.10
N LEU A 238 1.03 -2.89 18.41
CA LEU A 238 1.44 -1.95 17.36
C LEU A 238 1.35 -0.50 17.85
N SER A 239 2.18 -0.14 18.82
CA SER A 239 2.20 1.17 19.49
C SER A 239 2.47 2.38 18.59
N HIS A 240 2.91 2.14 17.35
CA HIS A 240 3.28 3.16 16.39
C HIS A 240 2.42 3.13 15.11
N LEU A 241 1.29 2.43 15.13
CA LEU A 241 0.40 2.34 13.98
C LEU A 241 -0.22 3.70 13.64
N GLU A 242 0.01 4.16 12.42
CA GLU A 242 -0.45 5.46 11.89
C GLU A 242 -1.47 5.28 10.75
N GLU A 243 -1.42 4.18 10.00
CA GLU A 243 -2.35 3.87 8.90
C GLU A 243 -2.97 2.48 9.09
N LEU A 244 -4.30 2.43 9.05
CA LEU A 244 -5.08 1.19 9.09
C LEU A 244 -6.02 1.17 7.88
N ASP A 245 -5.80 0.24 6.96
CA ASP A 245 -6.53 0.11 5.71
C ASP A 245 -7.08 -1.31 5.58
N LEU A 246 -8.39 -1.45 5.75
CA LEU A 246 -9.08 -2.73 5.91
C LEU A 246 -10.17 -2.91 4.85
N VAL A 247 -10.30 -4.15 4.37
CA VAL A 247 -11.41 -4.61 3.54
C VAL A 247 -11.91 -5.93 4.11
N TYR A 248 -13.09 -5.90 4.74
CA TYR A 248 -13.80 -7.09 5.19
C TYR A 248 -14.53 -7.71 4.00
N GLY A 249 -13.78 -8.51 3.26
CA GLY A 249 -14.25 -9.34 2.17
C GLY A 249 -13.19 -10.38 1.84
N VAL A 250 -13.54 -11.35 1.00
CA VAL A 250 -12.62 -12.40 0.56
C VAL A 250 -12.29 -12.20 -0.91
N LYS A 251 -11.00 -12.25 -1.25
CA LYS A 251 -10.58 -12.36 -2.65
C LYS A 251 -10.46 -13.83 -3.01
N ASP A 252 -10.72 -14.15 -4.28
CA ASP A 252 -10.45 -15.48 -4.83
C ASP A 252 -11.20 -16.64 -4.15
N CYS A 253 -12.50 -16.49 -3.88
CA CYS A 253 -13.36 -17.52 -3.26
C CYS A 253 -13.50 -18.85 -4.04
N GLY A 254 -12.93 -18.95 -5.24
CA GLY A 254 -13.15 -20.08 -6.13
C GLY A 254 -14.64 -20.34 -6.37
N MET A 255 -15.01 -21.60 -6.59
CA MET A 255 -16.41 -22.01 -6.84
C MET A 255 -17.20 -22.35 -5.56
N ASN A 256 -16.54 -22.39 -4.39
CA ASN A 256 -17.14 -22.79 -3.11
C ASN A 256 -17.50 -21.56 -2.26
N PHE A 257 -18.26 -20.65 -2.86
CA PHE A 257 -18.66 -19.38 -2.25
C PHE A 257 -19.94 -19.53 -1.42
N GLU A 258 -19.97 -18.93 -0.22
CA GLU A 258 -21.18 -18.63 0.53
C GLU A 258 -21.26 -17.10 0.79
N TRP A 259 -22.45 -16.50 0.75
CA TRP A 259 -22.64 -15.05 0.94
C TRP A 259 -22.17 -14.54 2.31
N ASN A 260 -22.16 -15.43 3.31
CA ASN A 260 -21.70 -15.16 4.66
C ASN A 260 -20.19 -14.90 4.76
N LEU A 261 -19.39 -15.39 3.80
CA LEU A 261 -17.94 -15.23 3.76
C LEU A 261 -17.51 -13.75 3.59
N PHE A 262 -18.46 -12.87 3.29
CA PHE A 262 -18.25 -11.44 3.00
C PHE A 262 -18.99 -10.53 3.98
N LEU A 263 -19.47 -11.06 5.10
CA LEU A 263 -20.26 -10.30 6.05
C LEU A 263 -19.36 -9.72 7.14
N PHE A 264 -19.18 -8.40 7.10
CA PHE A 264 -18.65 -7.64 8.23
C PHE A 264 -19.71 -7.64 9.35
N THR A 265 -19.50 -8.42 10.41
CA THR A 265 -20.51 -8.60 11.46
C THR A 265 -20.58 -7.39 12.40
N TYR A 266 -21.63 -7.29 13.21
CA TYR A 266 -21.69 -6.27 14.27
C TYR A 266 -20.60 -6.46 15.32
N ARG A 267 -20.19 -7.71 15.60
CA ARG A 267 -19.14 -8.00 16.56
C ARG A 267 -17.76 -7.66 16.00
N ASP A 268 -17.52 -7.91 14.71
CA ASP A 268 -16.35 -7.37 14.01
C ASP A 268 -16.30 -5.85 14.12
N CYS A 269 -17.43 -5.18 13.87
CA CYS A 269 -17.55 -3.73 13.98
C CYS A 269 -17.26 -3.23 15.41
N HIS A 270 -17.76 -3.90 16.45
CA HIS A 270 -17.48 -3.54 17.83
C HIS A 270 -16.01 -3.78 18.22
N SER A 271 -15.42 -4.89 17.77
CA SER A 271 -14.00 -5.19 17.98
C SER A 271 -13.13 -4.15 17.30
N LEU A 272 -13.43 -3.79 16.04
CA LEU A 272 -12.73 -2.76 15.30
C LEU A 272 -12.89 -1.38 15.96
N ALA A 273 -14.09 -1.02 16.42
CA ALA A 273 -14.32 0.23 17.15
C ALA A 273 -13.51 0.31 18.45
N ALA A 274 -13.41 -0.79 19.21
CA ALA A 274 -12.58 -0.86 20.40
C ALA A 274 -11.08 -0.73 20.06
N THR A 275 -10.66 -1.38 18.98
CA THR A 275 -9.29 -1.34 18.43
C THR A 275 -8.89 0.09 18.07
N ILE A 276 -9.72 0.78 17.29
CA ILE A 276 -9.50 2.16 16.87
C ILE A 276 -9.44 3.09 18.08
N LYS A 277 -10.37 2.92 19.05
CA LYS A 277 -10.37 3.73 20.27
C LYS A 277 -9.09 3.59 21.09
N ALA A 278 -8.45 2.43 21.07
CA ALA A 278 -7.18 2.20 21.76
C ALA A 278 -5.96 2.76 21.00
N CYS A 279 -6.08 2.97 19.69
CA CYS A 279 -4.98 3.38 18.79
C CYS A 279 -4.80 4.90 18.70
N HIS A 280 -4.26 5.54 19.75
CA HIS A 280 -4.13 7.00 19.79
C HIS A 280 -3.18 7.60 18.72
N THR A 281 -2.36 6.78 18.05
CA THR A 281 -1.43 7.23 17.00
C THR A 281 -2.03 7.21 15.59
N LEU A 282 -3.25 6.68 15.43
CA LEU A 282 -3.86 6.49 14.12
C LEU A 282 -4.18 7.83 13.44
N LYS A 283 -3.59 8.03 12.26
CA LYS A 283 -3.80 9.21 11.41
C LYS A 283 -4.73 8.93 10.25
N ILE A 284 -4.63 7.74 9.68
CA ILE A 284 -5.36 7.34 8.47
C ILE A 284 -6.15 6.08 8.78
N PHE A 285 -7.47 6.16 8.68
CA PHE A 285 -8.34 5.00 8.79
C PHE A 285 -9.16 4.82 7.52
N ARG A 286 -8.98 3.67 6.86
CA ARG A 286 -9.75 3.27 5.68
C ARG A 286 -10.44 1.94 5.93
N LEU A 287 -11.74 1.91 5.69
CA LEU A 287 -12.56 0.71 5.73
C LEU A 287 -13.46 0.72 4.50
N THR A 288 -12.94 0.20 3.39
CA THR A 288 -13.63 0.26 2.09
C THR A 288 -14.21 -1.09 1.73
N ARG A 289 -15.26 -1.13 0.90
CA ARG A 289 -15.83 -2.38 0.34
C ARG A 289 -16.15 -3.44 1.39
N SER A 290 -16.59 -3.00 2.56
CA SER A 290 -16.77 -3.84 3.75
C SER A 290 -18.24 -3.93 4.17
N LYS A 291 -19.16 -3.52 3.29
CA LYS A 291 -20.62 -3.52 3.53
C LYS A 291 -21.02 -2.83 4.84
N VAL A 292 -20.33 -1.74 5.18
CA VAL A 292 -20.65 -0.94 6.37
C VAL A 292 -21.96 -0.19 6.12
N ASP A 293 -22.99 -0.49 6.91
CA ASP A 293 -24.27 0.23 6.89
C ASP A 293 -24.27 1.41 7.89
N ASP A 294 -25.39 2.11 7.97
CA ASP A 294 -25.57 3.25 8.88
C ASP A 294 -25.29 2.92 10.35
N ASP A 295 -25.70 1.74 10.82
CA ASP A 295 -25.56 1.37 12.22
C ASP A 295 -24.11 1.05 12.56
N LYS A 296 -23.42 0.30 11.71
CA LYS A 296 -21.97 0.03 11.84
C LYS A 296 -21.15 1.32 11.71
N ALA A 297 -21.49 2.19 10.74
CA ALA A 297 -20.84 3.49 10.59
C ALA A 297 -20.98 4.34 11.86
N ARG A 298 -22.17 4.37 12.49
CA ARG A 298 -22.38 5.08 13.76
C ARG A 298 -21.53 4.52 14.89
N ILE A 299 -21.38 3.20 14.99
CA ILE A 299 -20.54 2.56 16.02
C ILE A 299 -19.08 2.97 15.83
N LEU A 300 -18.56 2.86 14.61
CA LEU A 300 -17.17 3.22 14.27
C LEU A 300 -16.93 4.71 14.49
N ILE A 301 -17.79 5.57 13.95
CA ILE A 301 -17.63 7.04 14.07
C ILE A 301 -17.72 7.49 15.52
N ARG A 302 -18.57 6.87 16.35
CA ARG A 302 -18.63 7.18 17.79
C ARG A 302 -17.30 6.90 18.50
N SER A 303 -16.53 5.91 18.05
CA SER A 303 -15.18 5.66 18.59
C SER A 303 -14.13 6.68 18.13
N LEU A 304 -14.44 7.44 17.07
CA LEU A 304 -13.55 8.41 16.44
C LEU A 304 -13.78 9.87 16.85
N LEU A 305 -14.92 10.19 17.50
CA LEU A 305 -15.33 11.58 17.76
C LEU A 305 -14.25 12.43 18.46
N ASP A 306 -13.51 11.84 19.39
CA ASP A 306 -12.46 12.52 20.17
C ASP A 306 -11.06 11.95 19.86
N HIS A 307 -10.86 11.38 18.67
CA HIS A 307 -9.60 10.76 18.31
C HIS A 307 -8.48 11.81 18.19
N PRO A 308 -7.34 11.67 18.90
CA PRO A 308 -6.37 12.75 19.05
C PRO A 308 -5.57 13.08 17.79
N ALA A 309 -5.41 12.10 16.88
CA ALA A 309 -4.49 12.20 15.75
C ALA A 309 -5.13 11.93 14.37
N LEU A 310 -6.45 11.69 14.29
CA LEU A 310 -7.06 11.26 13.02
C LEU A 310 -7.12 12.42 12.02
N GLU A 311 -6.51 12.22 10.85
CA GLU A 311 -6.46 13.19 9.75
C GLU A 311 -7.27 12.74 8.52
N GLU A 312 -7.37 11.43 8.27
CA GLU A 312 -8.07 10.89 7.11
C GLU A 312 -9.02 9.75 7.49
N LEU A 313 -10.25 9.84 7.00
CA LEU A 313 -11.27 8.81 7.11
C LEU A 313 -11.80 8.46 5.72
N ASP A 314 -11.63 7.21 5.32
CA ASP A 314 -12.19 6.65 4.10
C ASP A 314 -13.16 5.51 4.41
N LEU A 315 -14.45 5.75 4.19
CA LEU A 315 -15.51 4.74 4.27
C LEU A 315 -16.20 4.55 2.91
N SER A 316 -15.46 4.76 1.82
CA SER A 316 -16.00 4.62 0.45
C SER A 316 -16.38 3.18 0.10
N HIS A 317 -17.28 3.04 -0.88
CA HIS A 317 -17.77 1.74 -1.36
C HIS A 317 -18.44 0.90 -0.26
N ASN A 318 -19.32 1.52 0.53
CA ASN A 318 -20.08 0.84 1.57
C ASN A 318 -21.59 1.09 1.37
N LEU A 319 -22.39 0.84 2.41
CA LEU A 319 -23.85 0.98 2.39
C LEU A 319 -24.30 2.11 3.34
N ILE A 320 -23.49 3.16 3.46
CA ILE A 320 -23.74 4.28 4.37
C ILE A 320 -24.82 5.18 3.77
N GLY A 321 -25.93 5.33 4.45
CA GLY A 321 -27.02 6.25 4.13
C GLY A 321 -26.95 7.56 4.93
N ASP A 322 -28.09 8.23 5.03
CA ASP A 322 -28.20 9.54 5.66
C ASP A 322 -27.88 9.55 7.16
N ARG A 323 -28.17 8.45 7.88
CA ARG A 323 -27.92 8.39 9.32
C ARG A 323 -26.43 8.25 9.62
N GLY A 324 -25.70 7.47 8.83
CA GLY A 324 -24.25 7.37 8.91
C GLY A 324 -23.56 8.64 8.43
N ALA A 325 -24.05 9.28 7.36
CA ALA A 325 -23.57 10.59 6.92
C ALA A 325 -23.74 11.68 8.00
N ARG A 326 -24.87 11.67 8.72
CA ARG A 326 -25.08 12.57 9.88
C ARG A 326 -24.08 12.30 11.01
N ALA A 327 -23.70 11.05 11.25
CA ALA A 327 -22.65 10.74 12.21
C ALA A 327 -21.28 11.27 11.73
N ALA A 328 -20.98 11.13 10.44
CA ALA A 328 -19.76 11.71 9.86
C ALA A 328 -19.76 13.24 9.96
N ALA A 329 -20.90 13.90 9.75
CA ALA A 329 -21.05 15.33 9.99
C ALA A 329 -20.74 15.72 11.44
N LYS A 330 -21.20 14.91 12.41
CA LYS A 330 -20.83 15.12 13.82
C LYS A 330 -19.32 14.96 14.03
N LEU A 331 -18.68 13.98 13.41
CA LEU A 331 -17.23 13.83 13.48
C LEU A 331 -16.49 15.07 12.96
N LEU A 332 -16.93 15.66 11.84
CA LEU A 332 -16.34 16.90 11.32
C LEU A 332 -16.40 18.06 12.31
N SER A 333 -17.41 18.13 13.17
CA SER A 333 -17.53 19.18 14.18
C SER A 333 -16.64 18.97 15.41
N HIS A 334 -16.17 17.74 15.65
CA HIS A 334 -15.44 17.36 16.87
C HIS A 334 -13.98 16.96 16.63
N SER A 335 -13.51 16.92 15.38
CA SER A 335 -12.17 16.43 15.04
C SER A 335 -11.39 17.38 14.14
N HIS A 336 -10.08 17.14 14.04
CA HIS A 336 -9.18 17.81 13.10
C HIS A 336 -9.06 17.09 11.76
N LEU A 337 -10.11 16.36 11.37
CA LEU A 337 -10.13 15.58 10.14
C LEU A 337 -9.89 16.49 8.92
N ARG A 338 -8.93 16.10 8.08
CA ARG A 338 -8.49 16.83 6.87
C ARG A 338 -9.07 16.23 5.61
N VAL A 339 -9.31 14.92 5.59
CA VAL A 339 -9.83 14.19 4.44
C VAL A 339 -10.99 13.30 4.87
N LEU A 340 -12.14 13.47 4.22
CA LEU A 340 -13.31 12.61 4.38
C LEU A 340 -13.72 12.05 3.01
N ASN A 341 -13.69 10.73 2.88
CA ASN A 341 -14.15 10.02 1.69
C ASN A 341 -15.35 9.12 2.02
N LEU A 342 -16.51 9.47 1.45
CA LEU A 342 -17.76 8.70 1.50
C LEU A 342 -18.25 8.36 0.09
N ALA A 343 -17.35 8.30 -0.90
CA ALA A 343 -17.73 7.98 -2.28
C ALA A 343 -18.37 6.58 -2.40
N ASN A 344 -19.30 6.42 -3.34
CA ASN A 344 -20.01 5.16 -3.62
C ASN A 344 -20.67 4.59 -2.35
N ASN A 345 -21.60 5.35 -1.81
CA ASN A 345 -22.44 4.99 -0.66
C ASN A 345 -23.91 5.30 -1.03
N GLN A 346 -24.80 5.34 -0.05
CA GLN A 346 -26.23 5.60 -0.21
C GLN A 346 -26.64 6.95 0.41
N VAL A 347 -25.71 7.92 0.44
CA VAL A 347 -25.98 9.25 1.00
C VAL A 347 -26.92 10.00 0.07
N ARG A 348 -28.01 10.55 0.63
CA ARG A 348 -28.99 11.35 -0.10
C ARG A 348 -28.96 12.81 0.39
N ALA A 349 -29.90 13.61 -0.10
CA ALA A 349 -30.04 15.02 0.28
C ALA A 349 -29.97 15.27 1.80
N PRO A 350 -30.69 14.52 2.68
CA PRO A 350 -30.64 14.78 4.12
C PRO A 350 -29.27 14.54 4.77
N GLY A 351 -28.55 13.50 4.31
CA GLY A 351 -27.19 13.22 4.73
C GLY A 351 -26.22 14.31 4.27
N ALA A 352 -26.34 14.75 3.01
CA ALA A 352 -25.54 15.83 2.44
C ALA A 352 -25.79 17.19 3.15
N GLN A 353 -27.04 17.51 3.48
CA GLN A 353 -27.39 18.70 4.28
C GLN A 353 -26.74 18.68 5.66
N SER A 354 -26.70 17.51 6.31
CA SER A 354 -26.02 17.36 7.60
C SER A 354 -24.52 17.64 7.47
N LEU A 355 -23.88 17.08 6.43
CA LEU A 355 -22.47 17.33 6.13
C LEU A 355 -22.20 18.80 5.81
N ALA A 356 -23.07 19.45 5.03
CA ALA A 356 -22.99 20.86 4.69
C ALA A 356 -23.05 21.76 5.93
N HIS A 357 -23.96 21.47 6.86
CA HIS A 357 -24.07 22.23 8.11
C HIS A 357 -22.78 22.17 8.94
N ALA A 358 -22.19 20.97 9.07
CA ALA A 358 -20.90 20.82 9.74
C ALA A 358 -19.76 21.52 8.98
N LEU A 359 -19.74 21.38 7.65
CA LEU A 359 -18.73 21.98 6.78
C LEU A 359 -18.72 23.52 6.88
N ALA A 360 -19.88 24.16 7.00
CA ALA A 360 -19.98 25.63 7.08
C ALA A 360 -19.18 26.24 8.24
N HIS A 361 -18.97 25.46 9.31
CA HIS A 361 -18.25 25.88 10.53
C HIS A 361 -16.90 25.16 10.70
N ASN A 362 -16.63 24.13 9.90
CA ASN A 362 -15.41 23.36 9.99
C ASN A 362 -14.21 24.15 9.41
N THR A 363 -13.08 24.09 10.10
CA THR A 363 -11.86 24.82 9.77
C THR A 363 -10.66 23.92 9.48
N SER A 364 -10.85 22.60 9.44
CA SER A 364 -9.79 21.59 9.29
C SER A 364 -9.87 20.77 8.00
N LEU A 365 -11.08 20.57 7.45
CA LEU A 365 -11.33 19.70 6.32
C LEU A 365 -10.87 20.35 5.02
N ILE A 366 -9.95 19.67 4.34
CA ILE A 366 -9.30 20.11 3.10
C ILE A 366 -9.90 19.41 1.89
N SER A 367 -10.33 18.15 2.05
CA SER A 367 -10.89 17.33 0.96
C SER A 367 -12.15 16.59 1.41
N LEU A 368 -13.22 16.75 0.62
CA LEU A 368 -14.48 16.03 0.78
C LEU A 368 -14.83 15.30 -0.52
N ASN A 369 -15.02 13.99 -0.43
CA ASN A 369 -15.43 13.16 -1.56
C ASN A 369 -16.79 12.48 -1.29
N LEU A 370 -17.79 12.86 -2.08
CA LEU A 370 -19.16 12.33 -2.07
C LEU A 370 -19.57 11.75 -3.42
N ARG A 371 -18.61 11.41 -4.30
CA ARG A 371 -18.92 10.86 -5.63
C ARG A 371 -19.81 9.61 -5.55
N LEU A 372 -20.60 9.36 -6.60
CA LEU A 372 -21.42 8.14 -6.72
C LEU A 372 -22.36 7.96 -5.52
N ASN A 373 -23.07 9.02 -5.16
CA ASN A 373 -24.18 8.99 -4.20
C ASN A 373 -25.43 9.53 -4.90
N CYS A 374 -26.54 9.74 -4.19
CA CYS A 374 -27.76 10.33 -4.76
C CYS A 374 -28.15 11.57 -3.95
N ILE A 375 -27.22 12.53 -3.81
CA ILE A 375 -27.46 13.71 -2.96
C ILE A 375 -28.47 14.68 -3.58
N GLU A 376 -28.67 14.63 -4.90
CA GLU A 376 -29.61 15.46 -5.66
C GLU A 376 -29.40 16.97 -5.44
N ASP A 377 -30.23 17.81 -6.05
CA ASP A 377 -30.05 19.26 -5.98
C ASP A 377 -30.20 19.81 -4.55
N GLU A 378 -31.09 19.26 -3.73
CA GLU A 378 -31.25 19.71 -2.35
C GLU A 378 -29.97 19.54 -1.52
N GLY A 379 -29.26 18.42 -1.71
CA GLY A 379 -27.97 18.18 -1.07
C GLY A 379 -26.85 19.02 -1.67
N GLY A 380 -26.82 19.14 -3.00
CA GLY A 380 -25.85 19.96 -3.74
C GLY A 380 -25.93 21.44 -3.38
N GLN A 381 -27.13 22.00 -3.30
CA GLN A 381 -27.39 23.38 -2.90
C GLN A 381 -26.97 23.66 -1.45
N ALA A 382 -27.25 22.73 -0.53
CA ALA A 382 -26.80 22.85 0.85
C ALA A 382 -25.27 22.93 0.95
N LEU A 383 -24.55 22.07 0.22
CA LEU A 383 -23.09 22.11 0.14
C LEU A 383 -22.61 23.43 -0.47
N ALA A 384 -23.23 23.92 -1.54
CA ALA A 384 -22.89 25.21 -2.13
C ALA A 384 -23.04 26.37 -1.12
N HIS A 385 -24.13 26.42 -0.36
CA HIS A 385 -24.32 27.40 0.70
C HIS A 385 -23.23 27.33 1.78
N ALA A 386 -22.83 26.13 2.20
CA ALA A 386 -21.74 25.97 3.17
C ALA A 386 -20.40 26.49 2.64
N LEU A 387 -20.12 26.35 1.35
CA LEU A 387 -18.88 26.82 0.71
C LEU A 387 -18.81 28.34 0.54
N GLN A 388 -19.95 29.04 0.59
CA GLN A 388 -19.97 30.51 0.60
C GLN A 388 -19.27 31.07 1.84
N THR A 389 -19.33 30.37 2.98
CA THR A 389 -18.68 30.78 4.25
C THR A 389 -17.43 29.98 4.57
N ASN A 390 -17.33 28.72 4.14
CA ASN A 390 -16.15 27.90 4.39
C ASN A 390 -14.90 28.49 3.71
N ARG A 391 -13.77 28.51 4.43
CA ARG A 391 -12.48 29.04 3.97
C ARG A 391 -11.32 28.04 4.16
N CYS A 392 -11.62 26.75 4.25
CA CYS A 392 -10.61 25.71 4.43
C CYS A 392 -10.63 24.66 3.32
N LEU A 393 -11.81 24.29 2.81
CA LEU A 393 -11.95 23.24 1.82
C LEU A 393 -11.26 23.65 0.50
N THR A 394 -10.41 22.76 0.01
CA THR A 394 -9.64 22.95 -1.23
C THR A 394 -10.08 22.01 -2.35
N THR A 395 -10.62 20.83 -1.99
CA THR A 395 -11.00 19.78 -2.92
C THR A 395 -12.41 19.28 -2.60
N LEU A 396 -13.28 19.30 -3.61
CA LEU A 396 -14.65 18.82 -3.50
C LEU A 396 -14.98 17.91 -4.66
N HIS A 397 -15.43 16.69 -4.37
CA HIS A 397 -15.87 15.76 -5.40
C HIS A 397 -17.34 15.38 -5.24
N LEU A 398 -18.16 15.78 -6.21
CA LEU A 398 -19.60 15.53 -6.31
C LEU A 398 -19.98 14.83 -7.62
N GLY A 399 -19.05 14.18 -8.32
CA GLY A 399 -19.39 13.50 -9.57
C GLY A 399 -20.33 12.29 -9.37
N GLY A 400 -21.33 12.13 -10.24
CA GLY A 400 -22.32 11.04 -10.13
C GLY A 400 -23.24 11.20 -8.93
N ASN A 401 -23.99 12.30 -8.87
CA ASN A 401 -24.84 12.68 -7.73
C ASN A 401 -26.23 13.20 -8.11
N GLU A 402 -26.60 13.07 -9.39
CA GLU A 402 -27.87 13.57 -9.92
C GLU A 402 -28.06 15.09 -9.71
N LEU A 403 -26.95 15.84 -9.74
CA LEU A 403 -26.99 17.31 -9.65
C LEU A 403 -27.44 17.91 -10.98
N SER A 404 -28.24 18.98 -10.94
CA SER A 404 -28.69 19.67 -12.14
C SER A 404 -28.45 21.18 -12.10
N GLU A 405 -29.11 21.93 -12.98
CA GLU A 405 -28.96 23.39 -13.11
C GLU A 405 -29.06 24.15 -11.77
N PRO A 406 -30.02 23.87 -10.85
CA PRO A 406 -30.17 24.63 -9.62
C PRO A 406 -28.95 24.57 -8.70
N THR A 407 -28.26 23.42 -8.66
CA THR A 407 -26.99 23.31 -7.93
C THR A 407 -25.89 24.09 -8.63
N ALA A 408 -25.83 24.01 -9.97
CA ALA A 408 -24.84 24.74 -10.77
C ALA A 408 -24.96 26.26 -10.60
N THR A 409 -26.18 26.79 -10.50
CA THR A 409 -26.45 28.20 -10.19
C THR A 409 -25.77 28.63 -8.90
N LEU A 410 -25.95 27.89 -7.81
CA LEU A 410 -25.35 28.25 -6.53
C LEU A 410 -23.83 28.04 -6.53
N LEU A 411 -23.34 26.98 -7.18
CA LEU A 411 -21.91 26.76 -7.32
C LEU A 411 -21.24 27.87 -8.14
N SER A 412 -21.89 28.46 -9.13
CA SER A 412 -21.34 29.62 -9.85
C SER A 412 -21.07 30.81 -8.92
N GLN A 413 -22.00 31.07 -7.99
CA GLN A 413 -21.84 32.12 -6.98
C GLN A 413 -20.70 31.78 -6.02
N VAL A 414 -20.56 30.51 -5.63
CA VAL A 414 -19.42 30.04 -4.84
C VAL A 414 -18.11 30.27 -5.59
N LEU A 415 -18.02 29.92 -6.87
CA LEU A 415 -16.82 30.09 -7.67
C LEU A 415 -16.40 31.57 -7.80
N ALA A 416 -17.36 32.49 -7.85
CA ALA A 416 -17.08 33.93 -7.91
C ALA A 416 -16.47 34.49 -6.62
N VAL A 417 -16.78 33.90 -5.44
CA VAL A 417 -16.40 34.47 -4.13
C VAL A 417 -15.41 33.62 -3.33
N ASN A 418 -15.41 32.30 -3.52
CA ASN A 418 -14.57 31.37 -2.78
C ASN A 418 -13.16 31.35 -3.38
N THR A 419 -12.17 31.63 -2.54
CA THR A 419 -10.75 31.73 -2.93
C THR A 419 -9.90 30.58 -2.38
N THR A 420 -10.52 29.57 -1.78
CA THR A 420 -9.81 28.43 -1.14
C THR A 420 -9.95 27.16 -1.95
N LEU A 421 -11.05 27.00 -2.69
CA LEU A 421 -11.27 25.85 -3.55
C LEU A 421 -10.31 25.86 -4.75
N THR A 422 -9.62 24.74 -4.95
CA THR A 422 -8.62 24.51 -6.00
C THR A 422 -9.02 23.39 -6.95
N SER A 423 -9.82 22.42 -6.49
CA SER A 423 -10.31 21.31 -7.30
C SER A 423 -11.79 21.04 -7.02
N ILE A 424 -12.58 20.99 -8.08
CA ILE A 424 -13.99 20.60 -8.02
C ILE A 424 -14.31 19.57 -9.10
N ASN A 425 -15.04 18.52 -8.73
CA ASN A 425 -15.50 17.50 -9.67
C ASN A 425 -17.02 17.42 -9.67
N LEU A 426 -17.64 17.77 -10.80
CA LEU A 426 -19.08 17.64 -11.07
C LEU A 426 -19.36 16.66 -12.22
N SER A 427 -18.40 15.82 -12.61
CA SER A 427 -18.56 14.86 -13.71
C SER A 427 -19.72 13.89 -13.50
N CYS A 428 -20.29 13.34 -14.58
CA CYS A 428 -21.40 12.39 -14.50
C CYS A 428 -22.64 12.94 -13.75
N ASN A 429 -23.00 14.20 -13.98
CA ASN A 429 -24.23 14.83 -13.44
C ASN A 429 -25.11 15.34 -14.58
N HIS A 430 -26.25 15.98 -14.28
CA HIS A 430 -27.18 16.53 -15.28
C HIS A 430 -27.20 18.06 -15.23
N ILE A 431 -26.03 18.69 -15.21
CA ILE A 431 -25.86 20.14 -15.04
C ILE A 431 -26.55 20.93 -16.16
N GLY A 432 -26.54 20.40 -17.38
CA GLY A 432 -27.22 20.98 -18.53
C GLY A 432 -26.52 22.21 -19.12
N LEU A 433 -27.05 22.68 -20.26
CA LEU A 433 -26.44 23.76 -21.03
C LEU A 433 -26.44 25.09 -20.26
N ASP A 434 -27.54 25.43 -19.62
CA ASP A 434 -27.68 26.69 -18.88
C ASP A 434 -26.91 26.66 -17.55
N GLY A 435 -26.87 25.52 -16.86
CA GLY A 435 -25.99 25.32 -15.71
C GLY A 435 -24.52 25.49 -16.08
N GLY A 436 -24.13 24.97 -17.25
CA GLY A 436 -22.78 25.16 -17.81
C GLY A 436 -22.41 26.61 -18.09
N LYS A 437 -23.35 27.43 -18.61
CA LYS A 437 -23.14 28.88 -18.80
C LYS A 437 -22.98 29.61 -17.46
N GLN A 438 -23.78 29.25 -16.46
CA GLN A 438 -23.70 29.85 -15.12
C GLN A 438 -22.36 29.52 -14.46
N LEU A 439 -21.91 28.26 -14.52
CA LEU A 439 -20.58 27.87 -14.02
C LEU A 439 -19.45 28.63 -14.73
N LEU A 440 -19.57 28.85 -16.04
CA LEU A 440 -18.61 29.68 -16.78
C LEU A 440 -18.61 31.13 -16.28
N GLU A 441 -19.78 31.73 -16.03
CA GLU A 441 -19.87 33.08 -15.47
C GLU A 441 -19.18 33.18 -14.10
N GLY A 442 -19.40 32.20 -13.22
CA GLY A 442 -18.72 32.10 -11.93
C GLY A 442 -17.20 31.97 -12.03
N MET A 443 -16.70 31.41 -13.13
CA MET A 443 -15.26 31.24 -13.38
C MET A 443 -14.56 32.51 -13.88
N LEU A 444 -15.29 33.54 -14.32
CA LEU A 444 -14.69 34.76 -14.89
C LEU A 444 -13.73 35.47 -13.91
N GLU A 445 -14.11 35.54 -12.64
CA GLU A 445 -13.31 36.17 -11.58
C GLU A 445 -12.52 35.15 -10.74
N ASN A 446 -12.75 33.85 -10.94
CA ASN A 446 -12.08 32.81 -10.15
C ASN A 446 -10.61 32.64 -10.58
N LYS A 447 -9.70 32.91 -9.65
CA LYS A 447 -8.23 32.83 -9.86
C LYS A 447 -7.54 31.73 -9.06
N THR A 448 -8.32 30.84 -8.44
CA THR A 448 -7.85 29.88 -7.45
C THR A 448 -8.10 28.44 -7.86
N LEU A 449 -9.17 28.19 -8.61
CA LEU A 449 -9.51 26.87 -9.12
C LEU A 449 -8.50 26.46 -10.20
N LEU A 450 -7.90 25.29 -9.99
CA LEU A 450 -6.90 24.67 -10.85
C LEU A 450 -7.47 23.46 -11.59
N GLU A 451 -8.48 22.80 -11.02
CA GLU A 451 -9.12 21.63 -11.60
C GLU A 451 -10.65 21.76 -11.52
N PHE A 452 -11.31 21.59 -12.66
CA PHE A 452 -12.75 21.50 -12.77
C PHE A 452 -13.10 20.35 -13.70
N ASP A 453 -13.60 19.25 -13.16
CA ASP A 453 -14.06 18.10 -13.97
C ASP A 453 -15.57 18.22 -14.24
N LEU A 454 -15.93 18.44 -15.50
CA LEU A 454 -17.30 18.54 -16.01
C LEU A 454 -17.62 17.45 -17.04
N ARG A 455 -16.81 16.40 -17.16
CA ARG A 455 -17.06 15.35 -18.16
C ARG A 455 -18.40 14.68 -17.90
N LEU A 456 -19.14 14.37 -18.96
CA LEU A 456 -20.44 13.70 -18.88
C LEU A 456 -21.44 14.47 -17.98
N SER A 457 -21.50 15.81 -18.12
CA SER A 457 -22.38 16.67 -17.30
C SER A 457 -23.48 17.42 -18.08
N ASP A 458 -23.67 17.09 -19.37
CA ASP A 458 -24.60 17.78 -20.28
C ASP A 458 -24.32 19.29 -20.49
N VAL A 459 -23.09 19.72 -20.22
CA VAL A 459 -22.60 21.09 -20.45
C VAL A 459 -22.19 21.28 -21.93
N ALA A 460 -22.43 22.48 -22.46
CA ALA A 460 -22.00 22.84 -23.81
C ALA A 460 -20.47 22.76 -23.96
N GLN A 461 -19.98 22.19 -25.06
CA GLN A 461 -18.56 22.07 -25.34
C GLN A 461 -17.83 23.43 -25.36
N GLU A 462 -18.52 24.49 -25.77
CA GLU A 462 -18.01 25.87 -25.71
C GLU A 462 -17.74 26.32 -24.27
N SER A 463 -18.71 26.10 -23.36
CA SER A 463 -18.54 26.44 -21.94
C SER A 463 -17.41 25.63 -21.29
N GLU A 464 -17.34 24.32 -21.57
CA GLU A 464 -16.26 23.47 -21.06
C GLU A 464 -14.88 23.94 -21.57
N TYR A 465 -14.79 24.32 -22.85
CA TYR A 465 -13.56 24.84 -23.43
C TYR A 465 -13.11 26.15 -22.78
N LEU A 466 -14.02 27.11 -22.59
CA LEU A 466 -13.71 28.40 -21.97
C LEU A 466 -13.33 28.24 -20.49
N ILE A 467 -14.02 27.37 -19.74
CA ILE A 467 -13.61 27.00 -18.37
C ILE A 467 -12.20 26.38 -18.41
N GLY A 468 -11.91 25.51 -19.36
CA GLY A 468 -10.58 24.93 -19.56
C GLY A 468 -9.48 25.97 -19.79
N GLN A 469 -9.77 27.02 -20.57
CA GLN A 469 -8.85 28.16 -20.75
C GLN A 469 -8.61 28.91 -19.44
N ALA A 470 -9.66 29.21 -18.68
CA ALA A 470 -9.55 29.87 -17.37
C ALA A 470 -8.70 29.05 -16.39
N LEU A 471 -8.91 27.73 -16.32
CA LEU A 471 -8.09 26.83 -15.50
C LEU A 471 -6.62 26.83 -15.94
N CYS A 472 -6.35 26.84 -17.25
CA CYS A 472 -4.99 26.91 -17.77
C CYS A 472 -4.29 28.21 -17.34
N ALA A 473 -4.99 29.35 -17.42
CA ALA A 473 -4.48 30.64 -16.94
C ALA A 473 -4.20 30.60 -15.42
N ASN A 474 -5.09 30.01 -14.63
CA ASN A 474 -4.92 29.88 -13.18
C ASN A 474 -3.72 28.99 -12.82
N ARG A 475 -3.52 27.87 -13.51
CA ARG A 475 -2.36 26.98 -13.32
C ARG A 475 -1.05 27.69 -13.65
N GLU A 476 -1.00 28.42 -14.76
CA GLU A 476 0.21 29.18 -15.12
C GLU A 476 0.49 30.28 -14.07
N ALA A 477 -0.54 31.02 -13.64
CA ALA A 477 -0.39 32.03 -12.59
C ALA A 477 0.10 31.41 -11.26
N ALA A 478 -0.41 30.25 -10.85
CA ALA A 478 0.05 29.53 -9.67
C ALA A 478 1.52 29.06 -9.81
N ARG A 479 1.92 28.61 -11.00
CA ARG A 479 3.31 28.25 -11.32
C ARG A 479 4.25 29.45 -11.25
N GLN A 480 3.81 30.61 -11.72
CA GLN A 480 4.60 31.85 -11.65
C GLN A 480 4.78 32.33 -10.20
N ARG A 481 3.74 32.23 -9.36
CA ARG A 481 3.82 32.59 -7.93
C ARG A 481 4.81 31.70 -7.16
N THR A 482 4.91 30.42 -7.52
CA THR A 482 5.87 29.48 -6.89
C THR A 482 7.31 29.72 -7.36
N LEU A 483 7.52 30.15 -8.59
CA LEU A 483 8.85 30.48 -9.14
C LEU A 483 9.39 31.83 -8.68
N ASN A 484 8.52 32.83 -8.46
CA ASN A 484 8.89 34.20 -8.08
C ASN A 484 8.26 34.65 -6.75
N PRO A 485 8.62 34.04 -5.60
CA PRO A 485 8.01 34.35 -4.31
C PRO A 485 8.28 35.79 -3.81
N GLY A 486 9.34 36.46 -4.31
CA GLY A 486 9.76 37.79 -3.85
C GLY A 486 9.10 38.99 -4.55
N HIS A 487 8.33 38.80 -5.63
CA HIS A 487 7.83 39.92 -6.45
C HIS A 487 6.40 40.38 -6.07
N PHE A 488 5.73 39.71 -5.12
CA PHE A 488 4.37 40.02 -4.67
C PHE A 488 4.28 40.53 -3.21
N MET A 489 5.41 40.82 -2.56
CA MET A 489 5.43 41.59 -1.31
C MET A 489 5.29 43.08 -1.65
N SER A 490 4.09 43.64 -1.50
CA SER A 490 3.86 45.10 -1.55
C SER A 490 4.75 45.80 -0.50
N PRO A 491 5.29 47.00 -0.78
CA PRO A 491 6.15 47.70 0.16
C PRO A 491 5.33 48.18 1.37
N ILE A 492 5.75 47.75 2.56
CA ILE A 492 5.27 48.31 3.83
C ILE A 492 5.61 49.81 3.82
N ILE A 493 4.58 50.66 3.72
CA ILE A 493 4.71 52.10 3.94
C ILE A 493 4.97 52.30 5.44
N ALA A 494 6.25 52.38 5.81
CA ALA A 494 6.66 52.86 7.12
C ALA A 494 6.43 54.39 7.17
N LYS A 495 5.26 54.81 7.66
CA LYS A 495 5.12 56.17 8.22
C LYS A 495 5.81 56.16 9.58
N GLY A 496 7.05 56.68 9.62
CA GLY A 496 7.70 57.04 10.88
C GLY A 496 7.01 58.26 11.51
N PRO A 497 6.91 58.33 12.85
CA PRO A 497 6.40 59.52 13.52
C PRO A 497 7.47 60.62 13.51
N GLU A 498 7.05 61.83 13.11
CA GLU A 498 7.81 63.06 13.30
C GLU A 498 8.00 63.32 14.81
N ASN A 499 9.25 63.41 15.24
CA ASN A 499 9.62 63.88 16.57
C ASN A 499 9.37 65.39 16.66
N LEU A 500 8.40 65.76 17.48
CA LEU A 500 8.26 67.11 18.04
C LEU A 500 9.14 67.25 19.29
N ALA A 501 9.73 68.43 19.41
CA ALA A 501 10.73 68.85 20.38
C ALA A 501 10.35 68.70 21.86
N GLY A 502 11.39 68.49 22.68
CA GLY A 502 11.42 68.58 24.14
C GLY A 502 12.86 68.43 24.62
#